data_AF-A0A7T4WC14-F1
#
_entry.id   AF-A0A7T4WC14-F1
#
_cell.length_a   1.000
_cell.length_b   1.000
_cell.length_c   1.000
_cell.angle_alpha   90.00
_cell.angle_beta   90.00
_cell.angle_gamma   90.00
#
_symmetry.space_group_name_H-M   'P 1'
#
loop_
_entity.id
_entity.type
_entity.pdbx_description
1 polymer ?
#
loop_
_entity_poly.entity_id
_entity_poly.type
_entity_poly.pdbx_seq_one_letter_code
_entity_poly.pdbx_strand_id
1 'polypeptide(L)'
;MSHIQDAQQYPQLLPDVAQRAHAPVPSSVTMEFTTASGKPLTVRIPHSVFDQLCLHLGNAHKAGCWITVRCCEVETLSTETIARYVNMMAKTKLHRVGGMPQMLPIAIFSSILSN
;
A
#
# COMPACT_ATOMS: atom_id res chain seq x y z
N MET A 1 21.44 17.14 55.42
CA MET A 1 20.24 16.29 55.53
C MET A 1 19.18 16.89 54.63
N SER A 2 18.70 16.06 53.72
CA SER A 2 17.81 16.33 52.59
C SER A 2 16.41 16.73 53.04
N HIS A 3 15.71 17.56 52.25
CA HIS A 3 14.49 17.17 51.53
C HIS A 3 13.85 18.41 50.87
N ILE A 4 14.00 18.47 49.54
CA ILE A 4 13.15 19.24 48.64
C ILE A 4 11.97 18.32 48.31
N GLN A 5 10.74 18.76 48.54
CA GLN A 5 9.49 18.15 48.04
C GLN A 5 8.68 19.32 47.46
N ASP A 6 8.76 19.50 46.15
CA ASP A 6 7.90 18.90 45.13
C ASP A 6 6.75 19.86 44.80
N ALA A 7 7.04 20.69 43.79
CA ALA A 7 6.08 21.52 43.09
C ALA A 7 5.35 20.66 42.07
N GLN A 8 4.05 20.42 42.23
CA GLN A 8 3.17 20.04 41.13
C GLN A 8 1.72 20.39 41.48
N GLN A 9 1.18 21.46 40.92
CA GLN A 9 -0.25 21.46 40.62
C GLN A 9 -0.61 22.39 39.46
N TYR A 10 -1.41 21.78 38.58
CA TYR A 10 -1.99 22.22 37.30
C TYR A 10 -1.11 22.09 36.05
N PRO A 11 -1.68 21.71 34.87
CA PRO A 11 -3.07 21.30 34.56
C PRO A 11 -3.16 19.97 33.77
N GLN A 12 -4.18 19.14 34.00
CA GLN A 12 -4.58 18.12 33.01
C GLN A 12 -5.95 18.43 32.45
N LEU A 13 -5.97 19.40 31.53
CA LEU A 13 -6.93 19.42 30.44
C LEU A 13 -6.27 18.70 29.26
N LEU A 14 -6.64 17.43 29.05
CA LEU A 14 -6.50 16.76 27.77
C LEU A 14 -7.68 15.79 27.63
N PRO A 15 -8.83 16.23 27.08
CA PRO A 15 -9.66 15.30 26.37
C PRO A 15 -8.94 14.91 25.07
N ASP A 16 -9.27 13.73 24.54
CA ASP A 16 -9.06 13.40 23.12
C ASP A 16 -7.73 12.73 22.69
N VAL A 17 -7.29 11.70 23.44
CA VAL A 17 -6.34 10.68 22.88
C VAL A 17 -7.04 9.33 22.65
N ALA A 18 -8.17 9.08 23.31
CA ALA A 18 -8.88 7.81 23.22
C ALA A 18 -9.78 7.67 21.97
N GLN A 19 -10.14 8.77 21.30
CA GLN A 19 -11.14 8.76 20.22
C GLN A 19 -10.59 8.55 18.80
N ARG A 20 -9.28 8.32 18.65
CA ARG A 20 -8.68 7.92 17.34
C ARG A 20 -8.60 6.42 17.12
N ALA A 21 -9.06 5.61 18.07
CA ALA A 21 -9.20 4.18 17.86
C ALA A 21 -10.47 3.89 17.05
N HIS A 22 -10.37 3.03 16.04
CA HIS A 22 -11.46 2.45 15.24
C HIS A 22 -11.83 3.11 13.91
N ALA A 23 -10.91 3.79 13.22
CA ALA A 23 -11.00 3.74 11.76
C ALA A 23 -10.66 2.30 11.32
N PRO A 24 -11.57 1.55 10.65
CA PRO A 24 -11.23 0.24 10.12
C PRO A 24 -10.05 0.42 9.15
N VAL A 25 -8.97 -0.33 9.39
CA VAL A 25 -7.82 -0.33 8.48
C VAL A 25 -8.33 -0.80 7.12
N PRO A 26 -8.16 0.00 6.05
CA PRO A 26 -8.62 -0.40 4.73
C PRO A 26 -7.97 -1.73 4.34
N SER A 27 -8.73 -2.62 3.71
CA SER A 27 -8.23 -3.95 3.32
C SER A 27 -7.22 -3.92 2.17
N SER A 28 -7.08 -2.76 1.51
CA SER A 28 -6.23 -2.57 0.34
C SER A 28 -5.65 -1.17 0.26
N VAL A 29 -4.42 -1.07 -0.22
CA VAL A 29 -3.79 0.17 -0.69
C VAL A 29 -4.29 0.44 -2.10
N THR A 30 -4.70 1.68 -2.37
CA THR A 30 -5.06 2.14 -3.71
C THR A 30 -3.99 3.10 -4.20
N MET A 31 -3.53 2.90 -5.43
CA MET A 31 -2.57 3.77 -6.10
C MET A 31 -3.16 4.23 -7.43
N GLU A 32 -2.95 5.49 -7.77
CA GLU A 32 -3.40 6.09 -9.03
C GLU A 32 -2.23 6.74 -9.74
N PHE A 33 -2.10 6.50 -11.04
CA PHE A 33 -1.10 7.13 -11.87
C PHE A 33 -1.51 7.13 -13.34
N THR A 34 -0.83 7.95 -14.13
CA THR A 34 -0.98 8.02 -15.58
C THR A 34 0.24 7.37 -16.23
N THR A 35 0.01 6.48 -17.18
CA THR A 35 1.07 5.82 -17.96
C THR A 35 1.79 6.80 -18.89
N ALA A 36 2.89 6.37 -19.51
CA ALA A 36 3.60 7.19 -20.49
C ALA A 36 2.73 7.48 -21.73
N SER A 37 1.85 6.55 -22.10
CA SER A 37 0.82 6.71 -23.14
C SER A 37 -0.37 7.59 -22.74
N GLY A 38 -0.40 8.15 -21.53
CA GLY A 38 -1.51 9.00 -21.06
C GLY A 38 -2.73 8.23 -20.54
N LYS A 39 -2.64 6.90 -20.38
CA LYS A 39 -3.72 6.05 -19.88
C LYS A 39 -3.76 6.11 -18.34
N PRO A 40 -4.89 6.54 -17.73
CA PRO A 40 -5.03 6.52 -16.28
C PRO A 40 -5.23 5.09 -15.79
N LEU A 41 -4.49 4.71 -14.75
CA LEU A 41 -4.59 3.42 -14.09
C LEU A 41 -4.80 3.59 -12.57
N THR A 42 -5.74 2.83 -12.03
CA THR A 42 -5.96 2.66 -10.60
C THR A 42 -5.60 1.24 -10.23
N VAL A 43 -4.69 1.07 -9.26
CA VAL A 43 -4.20 -0.23 -8.79
C VAL A 43 -4.66 -0.42 -7.34
N ARG A 44 -5.41 -1.49 -7.08
CA ARG A 44 -5.82 -1.89 -5.74
C ARG A 44 -5.03 -3.12 -5.30
N ILE A 45 -4.31 -2.98 -4.21
CA ILE A 45 -3.35 -3.97 -3.71
C ILE A 45 -3.79 -4.39 -2.32
N PRO A 46 -4.03 -5.67 -2.04
CA PRO A 46 -4.32 -6.12 -0.68
C PRO A 46 -3.18 -5.76 0.27
N HIS A 47 -3.48 -5.29 1.49
CA HIS A 47 -2.46 -4.87 2.46
C HIS A 47 -1.41 -5.96 2.71
N SER A 48 -1.84 -7.23 2.84
CA SER A 48 -0.95 -8.36 3.03
C SER A 48 0.12 -8.48 1.92
N VAL A 49 -0.25 -8.17 0.68
CA VAL A 49 0.67 -8.19 -0.47
C VAL A 49 1.56 -6.95 -0.45
N PHE A 50 0.97 -5.78 -0.19
CA PHE A 50 1.71 -4.52 -0.16
C PHE A 50 2.78 -4.51 0.94
N ASP A 51 2.43 -4.96 2.15
CA ASP A 51 3.35 -5.04 3.28
C ASP A 51 4.51 -5.99 2.98
N GLN A 52 4.24 -7.15 2.39
CA GLN A 52 5.30 -8.07 1.95
C GLN A 52 6.20 -7.45 0.90
N LEU A 53 5.64 -6.71 -0.07
CA LEU A 53 6.45 -5.97 -1.04
C LEU A 53 7.29 -4.88 -0.36
N CYS A 54 6.74 -4.17 0.63
CA CYS A 54 7.47 -3.18 1.41
C CYS A 54 8.64 -3.80 2.15
N LEU A 55 8.45 -4.96 2.78
CA LEU A 55 9.50 -5.71 3.46
C LEU A 55 10.60 -6.15 2.49
N HIS A 56 10.23 -6.66 1.31
CA HIS A 56 11.19 -7.13 0.30
C HIS A 56 11.92 -6.00 -0.44
N LEU A 57 11.27 -4.85 -0.63
CA LEU A 57 11.81 -3.72 -1.39
C LEU A 57 12.39 -2.62 -0.48
N GLY A 58 12.14 -2.70 0.82
CA GLY A 58 12.71 -1.87 1.89
C GLY A 58 11.80 -0.76 2.39
N ASN A 59 10.80 -0.29 1.62
CA ASN A 59 9.77 0.65 2.09
C ASN A 59 8.58 0.75 1.12
N ALA A 60 7.53 1.46 1.55
CA ALA A 60 6.31 1.69 0.78
C ALA A 60 6.52 2.45 -0.53
N HIS A 61 7.42 3.45 -0.55
CA HIS A 61 7.73 4.19 -1.77
C HIS A 61 8.33 3.28 -2.85
N LYS A 62 9.31 2.45 -2.48
CA LYS A 62 9.94 1.48 -3.39
C LYS A 62 8.95 0.41 -3.86
N ALA A 63 8.06 -0.05 -2.98
CA ALA A 63 6.97 -0.95 -3.36
C ALA A 63 6.04 -0.32 -4.38
N GLY A 64 5.62 0.92 -4.16
CA GLY A 64 4.80 1.68 -5.11
C GLY A 64 5.49 1.85 -6.46
N CYS A 65 6.72 2.38 -6.49
CA CYS A 65 7.47 2.52 -7.74
C CYS A 65 7.63 1.20 -8.48
N TRP A 66 7.91 0.10 -7.76
CA TRP A 66 8.06 -1.21 -8.38
C TRP A 66 6.76 -1.65 -9.08
N ILE A 67 5.60 -1.49 -8.42
CA ILE A 67 4.30 -1.82 -9.00
C ILE A 67 4.03 -0.97 -10.25
N THR A 68 4.24 0.35 -10.17
CA THR A 68 4.05 1.26 -11.30
C THR A 68 4.91 0.84 -12.50
N VAL A 69 6.20 0.54 -12.29
CA VAL A 69 7.08 0.07 -13.36
C VAL A 69 6.55 -1.21 -14.00
N ARG A 70 6.09 -2.19 -13.21
CA ARG A 70 5.50 -3.44 -13.75
C ARG A 70 4.25 -3.16 -14.59
N CYS A 71 3.42 -2.20 -14.19
CA CYS A 71 2.26 -1.81 -14.99
C CYS A 71 2.68 -1.15 -16.33
N CYS A 72 3.67 -0.26 -16.29
CA CYS A 72 4.15 0.45 -17.49
C CYS A 72 4.84 -0.47 -18.50
N GLU A 73 5.50 -1.56 -18.05
CA GLU A 73 6.12 -2.55 -18.95
C GLU A 73 5.12 -3.19 -19.94
N VAL A 74 3.83 -3.22 -19.59
CA VAL A 74 2.77 -3.86 -20.38
C VAL A 74 1.55 -2.94 -20.60
N GLU A 75 1.74 -1.62 -20.52
CA GLU A 75 0.63 -0.65 -20.47
C GLU A 75 -0.28 -0.64 -21.71
N THR A 76 0.25 -1.06 -22.86
CA THR A 76 -0.47 -1.16 -24.14
C THR A 76 -1.47 -2.32 -24.18
N LEU A 77 -1.40 -3.25 -23.21
CA LEU A 77 -2.31 -4.40 -23.13
C LEU A 77 -3.61 -4.06 -22.39
N SER A 78 -4.57 -5.00 -22.43
CA SER A 78 -5.81 -4.89 -21.66
C SER A 78 -5.52 -4.84 -20.16
N THR A 79 -6.37 -4.13 -19.39
CA THR A 79 -6.25 -4.03 -17.92
C THR A 79 -6.21 -5.38 -17.24
N GLU A 80 -6.98 -6.35 -17.75
CA GLU A 80 -6.96 -7.74 -17.29
C GLU A 80 -5.58 -8.40 -17.50
N THR A 81 -4.95 -8.18 -18.65
CA THR A 81 -3.62 -8.72 -18.94
C THR A 81 -2.55 -8.06 -18.07
N ILE A 82 -2.63 -6.74 -17.87
CA ILE A 82 -1.74 -6.01 -16.95
C ILE A 82 -1.90 -6.59 -15.54
N ALA A 83 -3.13 -6.82 -15.06
CA ALA A 83 -3.37 -7.38 -13.74
C ALA A 83 -2.75 -8.77 -13.58
N ARG A 84 -2.94 -9.67 -14.57
CA ARG A 84 -2.31 -11.00 -14.56
C ARG A 84 -0.80 -10.92 -14.53
N TYR A 85 -0.22 -10.05 -15.37
CA TYR A 85 1.23 -9.84 -15.43
C TYR A 85 1.78 -9.38 -14.07
N VAL A 86 1.20 -8.33 -13.48
CA VAL A 86 1.65 -7.79 -12.19
C VAL A 86 1.52 -8.81 -11.07
N ASN A 87 0.43 -9.60 -11.04
CA ASN A 87 0.27 -10.69 -10.06
C ASN A 87 1.33 -11.78 -10.23
N MET A 88 1.68 -12.16 -11.46
CA MET A 88 2.76 -13.12 -11.74
C MET A 88 4.11 -12.58 -11.27
N MET A 89 4.39 -11.30 -11.52
CA MET A 89 5.63 -10.66 -11.07
C MET A 89 5.69 -10.55 -9.54
N ALA A 90 4.58 -10.20 -8.89
CA ALA A 90 4.50 -10.12 -7.43
C ALA A 90 4.71 -11.50 -6.80
N LYS A 91 4.05 -12.53 -7.35
CA LYS A 91 4.25 -13.92 -6.94
C LYS A 91 5.71 -14.33 -7.06
N THR A 92 6.35 -14.05 -8.20
CA THR A 92 7.77 -14.38 -8.44
C THR A 92 8.69 -13.64 -7.46
N LYS A 93 8.38 -12.38 -7.16
CA LYS A 93 9.16 -11.54 -6.24
C LYS A 93 9.09 -12.05 -4.80
N LEU A 94 7.92 -12.52 -4.37
CA LEU A 94 7.66 -12.97 -3.00
C LEU A 94 7.94 -14.46 -2.77
N HIS A 95 7.80 -15.31 -3.80
CA HIS A 95 8.08 -16.75 -3.70
C HIS A 95 9.55 -17.08 -3.43
N ARG A 96 10.49 -16.15 -3.61
CA ARG A 96 11.91 -16.37 -3.29
C ARG A 96 12.17 -16.55 -1.78
N VAL A 97 11.19 -16.34 -0.89
CA VAL A 97 11.41 -16.30 0.57
C VAL A 97 10.62 -17.38 1.37
N GLY A 98 10.00 -18.36 0.71
CA GLY A 98 9.38 -19.52 1.39
C GLY A 98 7.90 -19.68 1.04
N GLY A 99 7.42 -20.94 1.12
CA GLY A 99 6.11 -21.37 0.61
C GLY A 99 4.94 -20.48 1.06
N MET A 100 4.08 -20.11 0.11
CA MET A 100 3.11 -19.03 0.30
C MET A 100 1.67 -19.52 0.60
N PRO A 101 0.97 -18.81 1.51
CA PRO A 101 -0.50 -18.83 1.65
C PRO A 101 -1.21 -18.28 0.39
N GLN A 102 -2.53 -18.49 0.31
CA GLN A 102 -3.38 -17.91 -0.74
C GLN A 102 -3.30 -16.37 -0.72
N MET A 103 -2.58 -15.77 -1.67
CA MET A 103 -2.54 -14.31 -1.85
C MET A 103 -3.80 -13.83 -2.55
N LEU A 104 -4.45 -12.81 -1.99
CA LEU A 104 -5.47 -12.07 -2.71
C LEU A 104 -4.83 -11.32 -3.90
N PRO A 105 -5.51 -11.24 -5.06
CA PRO A 105 -4.91 -10.67 -6.25
C PRO A 105 -4.85 -9.14 -6.21
N ILE A 106 -3.83 -8.58 -6.85
CA ILE A 106 -3.75 -7.16 -7.21
C ILE A 106 -4.75 -6.90 -8.34
N ALA A 107 -5.62 -5.90 -8.19
CA ALA A 107 -6.60 -5.51 -9.19
C ALA A 107 -6.19 -4.22 -9.89
N ILE A 108 -6.42 -4.14 -11.21
CA ILE A 108 -6.09 -2.97 -12.03
C ILE A 108 -7.34 -2.52 -12.78
N PHE A 109 -7.62 -1.23 -12.68
CA PHE A 109 -8.72 -0.56 -13.33
C PHE A 109 -8.17 0.56 -14.20
N SER A 110 -8.89 0.91 -15.25
CA SER A 110 -8.62 2.10 -16.04
C SER A 110 -9.89 2.92 -16.09
N SER A 111 -9.79 4.17 -15.67
CA SER A 111 -10.87 5.13 -15.79
C SER A 111 -10.87 5.62 -17.23
N ILE A 112 -11.60 4.94 -18.11
CA ILE A 112 -11.88 5.52 -19.43
C ILE A 112 -12.76 6.75 -19.14
N LEU A 113 -12.20 7.95 -19.28
CA LEU A 113 -13.03 9.14 -19.44
C LEU A 113 -13.78 8.95 -20.76
N SER A 114 -15.00 8.45 -20.68
CA SER A 114 -15.93 8.47 -21.82
C SER A 114 -16.16 9.93 -22.18
N ASN A 115 -15.59 10.36 -23.31
CA ASN A 115 -15.99 11.59 -24.01
C ASN A 115 -17.21 11.31 -24.87
#